data_AF-A0A919N6X3-F1
#
_entry.id   AF-A0A919N6X3-F1
#
_cell.length_a   1.000
_cell.length_b   1.000
_cell.length_c   1.000
_cell.angle_alpha   90.00
_cell.angle_beta   90.00
_cell.angle_gamma   90.00
#
_symmetry.space_group_name_H-M   'P 1'
#
loop_
_entity.id
_entity.type
_entity.pdbx_description
1 polymer ?
#
loop_
_entity_poly.entity_id
_entity_poly.type
_entity_poly.pdbx_seq_one_letter_code
_entity_poly.pdbx_strand_id
1 'polypeptide(L)'
;MLVAFALSACSSGNDDQKSAEALACLSYGDEGRVADAAVLAGLASPGTSPGTVRVGGRDESPRVWRSSNPTPFASACAIVVSANKLDAGSSEGASSGGSIWTVLWPLVAGAALTLVTTFATTGWSQRMAEARRHSAALRAAAADYAAEVDLFMAAATNPDQPEPAEGELGARRRKLRQVLDETPRPLRIDAPATAGRLLGDGPIGRDLASGWSGREVRSRTSPRATAVDAAVTQLRSAVVAITTAQERPLRAAARRLLTTTRATPRPRKATI
;
A
#
# COMPACT_ATOMS: atom_id res chain seq x y z
N MET A 1 -23.88 50.80 -41.28
CA MET A 1 -23.54 51.26 -39.91
C MET A 1 -24.16 50.24 -38.96
N LEU A 2 -23.39 49.23 -38.55
CA LEU A 2 -23.84 48.08 -37.76
C LEU A 2 -23.15 48.18 -36.39
N VAL A 3 -23.95 48.42 -35.35
CA VAL A 3 -23.48 48.54 -33.96
C VAL A 3 -23.47 47.14 -33.35
N ALA A 4 -22.27 46.58 -33.16
CA ALA A 4 -22.06 45.34 -32.42
C ALA A 4 -22.03 45.64 -30.92
N PHE A 5 -23.05 45.20 -30.18
CA PHE A 5 -23.05 45.22 -28.73
C PHE A 5 -22.20 44.06 -28.21
N ALA A 6 -21.04 44.38 -27.66
CA ALA A 6 -20.21 43.44 -26.91
C ALA A 6 -20.89 43.12 -25.57
N LEU A 7 -21.42 41.91 -25.44
CA LEU A 7 -21.81 41.33 -24.15
C LEU A 7 -20.55 40.93 -23.39
N SER A 8 -20.02 41.86 -22.60
CA SER A 8 -18.98 41.59 -21.60
C SER A 8 -19.65 40.89 -20.42
N ALA A 9 -19.61 39.55 -20.42
CA ALA A 9 -20.14 38.73 -19.33
C ALA A 9 -19.28 38.91 -18.07
N CYS A 10 -19.88 39.38 -16.98
CA CYS A 10 -19.27 39.41 -15.64
C CYS A 10 -19.02 37.99 -15.14
N SER A 11 -17.78 37.52 -15.20
CA SER A 11 -17.29 36.23 -14.69
C SER A 11 -16.87 36.30 -13.20
N SER A 12 -17.45 37.19 -12.40
CA SER A 12 -17.01 37.42 -11.02
C SER A 12 -17.40 36.32 -10.02
N GLY A 13 -18.40 35.49 -10.32
CA GLY A 13 -18.89 34.49 -9.36
C GLY A 13 -17.96 33.28 -9.12
N ASN A 14 -17.06 32.96 -10.04
CA ASN A 14 -16.23 31.75 -9.94
C ASN A 14 -14.96 31.93 -9.10
N ASP A 15 -14.42 33.14 -9.02
CA ASP A 15 -13.17 33.41 -8.31
C ASP A 15 -13.40 33.53 -6.79
N ASP A 16 -14.56 34.05 -6.39
CA ASP A 16 -14.97 34.11 -4.99
C ASP A 16 -15.20 32.70 -4.41
N GLN A 17 -15.83 31.81 -5.19
CA GLN A 17 -16.04 30.43 -4.77
C GLN A 17 -14.73 29.66 -4.61
N LYS A 18 -13.81 29.77 -5.58
CA LYS A 18 -12.48 29.14 -5.49
C LYS A 18 -11.67 29.67 -4.32
N SER A 19 -11.80 30.95 -4.02
CA SER A 19 -11.14 31.58 -2.87
C SER A 19 -11.70 31.07 -1.54
N ALA A 20 -13.03 30.93 -1.44
CA ALA A 20 -13.68 30.35 -0.27
C ALA A 20 -13.32 28.87 -0.06
N GLU A 21 -13.30 28.07 -1.12
CA GLU A 21 -12.89 26.65 -1.07
C GLU A 21 -11.43 26.52 -0.63
N ALA A 22 -10.54 27.36 -1.17
CA ALA A 22 -9.15 27.35 -0.79
C ALA A 22 -8.91 27.84 0.65
N LEU A 23 -9.77 28.71 1.19
CA LEU A 23 -9.75 29.10 2.61
C LEU A 23 -10.26 27.96 3.50
N ALA A 24 -11.29 27.22 3.09
CA ALA A 24 -11.79 26.06 3.82
C ALA A 24 -10.71 24.96 3.93
N CYS A 25 -10.03 24.66 2.83
CA CYS A 25 -8.93 23.68 2.78
C CYS A 25 -7.67 24.08 3.56
N LEU A 26 -7.52 25.37 3.89
CA LEU A 26 -6.43 25.88 4.73
C LEU A 26 -6.87 26.21 6.15
N SER A 27 -8.12 25.88 6.52
CA SER A 27 -8.60 26.08 7.88
C SER A 27 -7.92 25.10 8.84
N TYR A 28 -7.79 25.52 10.10
CA TYR A 28 -7.07 24.76 11.12
C TYR A 28 -7.79 23.42 11.37
N GLY A 29 -7.19 22.32 10.90
CA GLY A 29 -7.74 20.96 11.01
C GLY A 29 -7.86 20.20 9.69
N ASP A 30 -8.03 20.90 8.56
CA ASP A 30 -8.19 20.26 7.24
C ASP A 30 -6.88 20.17 6.43
N GLU A 31 -5.83 20.89 6.83
CA GLU A 31 -4.52 20.86 6.15
C GLU A 31 -3.96 19.42 6.03
N GLY A 32 -4.11 18.61 7.09
CA GLY A 32 -3.71 17.19 7.05
C GLY A 32 -4.51 16.37 6.04
N ARG A 33 -5.82 16.63 5.92
CA ARG A 33 -6.69 15.92 4.97
C ARG A 33 -6.38 16.29 3.52
N VAL A 34 -5.96 17.54 3.27
CA VAL A 34 -5.49 17.99 1.95
C VAL A 34 -4.18 17.30 1.58
N ALA A 35 -3.24 17.17 2.51
CA ALA A 35 -2.00 16.43 2.30
C ALA A 35 -2.30 14.95 1.98
N ASP A 36 -3.18 14.30 2.75
CA ASP A 36 -3.58 12.92 2.52
C ASP A 36 -4.28 12.74 1.16
N ALA A 37 -5.18 13.66 0.80
CA ALA A 37 -5.85 13.65 -0.50
C ALA A 37 -4.86 13.80 -1.66
N ALA A 38 -3.84 14.67 -1.51
CA ALA A 38 -2.79 14.85 -2.50
C ALA A 38 -1.97 13.56 -2.71
N VAL A 39 -1.62 12.88 -1.62
CA VAL A 39 -0.88 11.61 -1.66
C VAL A 39 -1.72 10.49 -2.28
N LEU A 40 -3.00 10.39 -1.89
CA LEU A 40 -3.93 9.40 -2.43
C LEU A 40 -4.18 9.60 -3.93
N ALA A 41 -4.30 10.85 -4.38
CA ALA A 41 -4.48 11.21 -5.78
C ALA A 41 -3.18 11.13 -6.61
N GLY A 42 -2.04 10.84 -6.00
CA GLY A 42 -0.74 10.79 -6.67
C GLY A 42 -0.23 12.15 -7.14
N LEU A 43 -0.74 13.24 -6.56
CA LEU A 43 -0.33 14.62 -6.86
C LEU A 43 0.94 15.00 -6.11
N ALA A 44 1.23 14.32 -5.00
CA ALA A 44 2.46 14.46 -4.24
C ALA A 44 2.84 13.13 -3.57
N SER A 45 4.09 13.04 -3.09
CA SER A 45 4.53 11.93 -2.23
C SER A 45 4.27 12.28 -0.75
N PRO A 46 4.19 11.29 0.16
CA PRO A 46 4.09 11.57 1.59
C PRO A 46 5.37 12.26 2.11
N GLY A 47 5.21 13.34 2.88
CA GLY A 47 6.31 14.03 3.56
C GLY A 47 6.83 13.26 4.78
N THR A 48 7.94 13.72 5.37
CA THR A 48 8.51 13.11 6.59
C THR A 48 7.68 13.40 7.83
N SER A 49 6.99 14.53 7.85
CA SER A 49 6.15 14.96 8.98
C SER A 49 4.65 14.79 8.66
N PRO A 50 3.83 14.43 9.65
CA PRO A 50 2.38 14.34 9.47
C PRO A 50 1.80 15.66 8.91
N GLY A 51 0.90 15.55 7.93
CA GLY A 51 0.27 16.71 7.29
C GLY A 51 1.16 17.49 6.31
N THR A 52 2.34 16.96 5.94
CA THR A 52 3.20 17.53 4.90
C THR A 52 3.23 16.66 3.65
N VAL A 53 3.50 17.28 2.50
CA VAL A 53 3.64 16.61 1.21
C VAL A 53 5.05 16.79 0.67
N ARG A 54 5.57 15.77 -0.03
CA ARG A 54 6.86 15.84 -0.71
C ARG A 54 6.69 16.07 -2.20
N VAL A 55 7.21 17.20 -2.70
CA VAL A 55 7.18 17.59 -4.11
C VAL A 55 8.58 18.00 -4.54
N GLY A 56 9.08 17.43 -5.64
CA GLY A 56 10.45 17.71 -6.10
C GLY A 56 11.53 17.37 -5.07
N GLY A 57 11.28 16.38 -4.21
CA GLY A 57 12.19 15.97 -3.14
C GLY A 57 12.19 16.88 -1.90
N ARG A 58 11.34 17.91 -1.84
CA ARG A 58 11.21 18.82 -0.69
C ARG A 58 9.91 18.57 0.05
N ASP A 59 9.97 18.56 1.37
CA ASP A 59 8.78 18.49 2.22
C ASP A 59 8.18 19.90 2.37
N GLU A 60 6.91 20.04 2.00
CA GLU A 60 6.17 21.29 1.99
C GLU A 60 4.89 21.13 2.83
N SER A 61 4.56 22.17 3.60
CA SER A 61 3.23 22.26 4.22
C SER A 61 2.18 22.59 3.16
N PRO A 62 0.90 22.25 3.36
CA PRO A 62 -0.17 22.55 2.39
C PRO A 62 -0.24 24.03 1.99
N ARG A 63 0.09 24.94 2.91
CA ARG A 63 0.17 26.38 2.65
C ARG A 63 1.30 26.74 1.68
N VAL A 64 2.49 26.18 1.89
CA VAL A 64 3.65 26.39 0.98
C VAL A 64 3.38 25.72 -0.36
N TRP A 65 2.82 24.50 -0.33
CA TRP A 65 2.46 23.72 -1.50
C TRP A 65 1.43 24.43 -2.39
N ARG A 66 0.43 25.12 -1.80
CA ARG A 66 -0.51 25.95 -2.55
C ARG A 66 0.20 27.03 -3.37
N SER A 67 1.21 27.68 -2.80
CA SER A 67 1.95 28.74 -3.46
C SER A 67 2.89 28.20 -4.54
N SER A 68 3.54 27.07 -4.30
CA SER A 68 4.49 26.45 -5.24
C SER A 68 3.80 25.67 -6.37
N ASN A 69 2.66 25.05 -6.08
CA ASN A 69 1.93 24.13 -6.95
C ASN A 69 0.41 24.36 -6.84
N PRO A 70 -0.11 25.50 -7.33
CA PRO A 70 -1.50 25.90 -7.12
C PRO A 70 -2.52 24.95 -7.75
N THR A 71 -2.22 24.39 -8.93
CA THR A 71 -3.15 23.48 -9.63
C THR A 71 -3.26 22.12 -8.93
N PRO A 72 -2.17 21.40 -8.60
CA PRO A 72 -2.25 20.19 -7.78
C PRO A 72 -2.93 20.42 -6.43
N PHE A 73 -2.63 21.54 -5.76
CA PHE A 73 -3.28 21.90 -4.50
C PHE A 73 -4.80 22.04 -4.68
N ALA A 74 -5.25 22.78 -5.69
CA ALA A 74 -6.67 22.97 -5.97
C ALA A 74 -7.39 21.65 -6.24
N SER A 75 -6.74 20.71 -6.95
CA SER A 75 -7.29 19.38 -7.18
C SER A 75 -7.42 18.56 -5.88
N ALA A 76 -6.41 18.58 -5.01
CA ALA A 76 -6.50 17.91 -3.71
C ALA A 76 -7.56 18.54 -2.80
N CYS A 77 -7.63 19.88 -2.78
CA CYS A 77 -8.65 20.62 -2.04
C CYS A 77 -10.07 20.29 -2.52
N ALA A 78 -10.28 20.21 -3.84
CA ALA A 78 -11.58 19.82 -4.41
C ALA A 78 -12.03 18.43 -3.97
N ILE A 79 -11.09 17.47 -3.82
CA ILE A 79 -11.37 16.13 -3.29
C ILE A 79 -11.87 16.22 -1.83
N VAL A 80 -11.18 16.99 -0.98
CA VAL A 80 -11.56 17.16 0.42
C VAL A 80 -12.92 17.84 0.56
N VAL A 81 -13.16 18.93 -0.18
CA VAL A 81 -14.45 19.63 -0.20
C VAL A 81 -15.58 18.70 -0.66
N SER A 82 -15.33 17.90 -1.69
CA SER A 82 -16.32 16.94 -2.19
C SER A 82 -16.61 15.84 -1.16
N ALA A 83 -15.59 15.35 -0.45
CA ALA A 83 -15.76 14.38 0.64
C ALA A 83 -16.60 14.97 1.78
N ASN A 84 -16.32 16.20 2.21
CA ASN A 84 -17.08 16.87 3.27
C ASN A 84 -18.54 17.12 2.87
N LYS A 85 -18.82 17.43 1.60
CA LYS A 85 -20.20 17.58 1.10
C LYS A 85 -20.98 16.26 1.14
N LEU A 86 -20.31 15.13 0.93
CA LEU A 86 -20.94 13.80 1.04
C LEU A 86 -21.30 13.46 2.49
N ASP A 87 -20.43 13.83 3.44
CA ASP A 87 -20.67 13.61 4.87
C ASP A 87 -21.78 14.53 5.44
N ALA A 88 -21.89 15.76 4.94
CA ALA A 88 -22.93 16.70 5.34
C ALA A 88 -24.32 16.36 4.79
N GLY A 89 -24.39 15.67 3.63
CA GLY A 89 -25.64 15.38 2.93
C GLY A 89 -26.54 14.30 3.55
N SER A 90 -26.13 13.64 4.64
CA SER A 90 -26.95 12.62 5.30
C SER A 90 -27.86 13.14 6.42
N SER A 91 -27.79 14.43 6.75
CA SER A 91 -28.57 15.04 7.82
C SER A 91 -29.02 16.44 7.43
N GLU A 92 -30.14 16.59 6.70
CA GLU A 92 -31.16 17.64 6.97
C GLU A 92 -32.29 17.63 5.94
N GLY A 93 -33.49 17.89 6.46
CA GLY A 93 -34.77 17.74 5.78
C GLY A 93 -35.09 18.78 4.71
N ALA A 94 -36.09 18.43 3.93
CA ALA A 94 -36.69 19.19 2.85
C ALA A 94 -36.99 20.66 3.23
N SER A 95 -36.39 21.60 2.50
CA SER A 95 -37.00 22.91 2.28
C SER A 95 -36.83 23.35 0.82
N SER A 96 -37.93 23.85 0.28
CA SER A 96 -38.24 23.96 -1.14
C SER A 96 -37.69 25.27 -1.71
N GLY A 97 -36.68 25.19 -2.57
CA GLY A 97 -36.21 26.29 -3.40
C GLY A 97 -35.52 25.74 -4.64
N GLY A 98 -36.22 25.72 -5.78
CA GLY A 98 -35.78 25.11 -7.04
C GLY A 98 -34.55 25.80 -7.63
N SER A 99 -33.37 25.39 -7.18
CA SER A 99 -32.08 25.84 -7.72
C SER A 99 -31.69 24.94 -8.89
N ILE A 100 -31.41 25.53 -10.06
CA ILE A 100 -30.88 24.88 -11.28
C ILE A 100 -29.71 23.90 -11.00
N TRP A 101 -29.02 24.08 -9.88
CA TRP A 101 -28.02 23.16 -9.35
C TRP A 101 -28.51 21.71 -9.14
N THR A 102 -29.78 21.46 -8.83
CA THR A 102 -30.30 20.07 -8.67
C THR A 102 -30.31 19.29 -9.98
N VAL A 103 -30.37 19.97 -11.13
CA VAL A 103 -30.39 19.31 -12.45
C VAL A 103 -28.96 19.05 -12.97
N LEU A 104 -27.98 19.86 -12.56
CA LEU A 104 -26.57 19.71 -12.94
C LEU A 104 -25.77 18.80 -12.00
N TRP A 105 -26.17 18.67 -10.73
CA TRP A 105 -25.51 17.80 -9.75
C TRP A 105 -25.33 16.34 -10.22
N PRO A 106 -26.32 15.67 -10.85
CA PRO A 106 -26.18 14.29 -11.29
C PRO A 106 -25.12 14.10 -12.38
N LEU A 107 -24.97 15.08 -13.30
CA LEU A 107 -24.00 15.02 -14.40
C LEU A 107 -22.57 15.22 -13.91
N VAL A 108 -22.36 16.19 -13.00
CA VAL A 108 -21.04 16.44 -12.40
C VAL A 108 -20.67 15.31 -11.44
N ALA A 109 -21.61 14.83 -10.62
CA ALA A 109 -21.39 13.68 -9.74
C ALA A 109 -21.06 12.43 -10.56
N GLY A 110 -21.75 12.16 -11.68
CA GLY A 110 -21.46 11.02 -12.55
C GLY A 110 -20.05 11.04 -13.16
N ALA A 111 -19.62 12.19 -13.68
CA ALA A 111 -18.29 12.34 -14.26
C ALA A 111 -17.17 12.26 -13.20
N ALA A 112 -17.35 12.91 -12.04
CA ALA A 112 -16.40 12.85 -10.93
C ALA A 112 -16.27 11.43 -10.35
N LEU A 113 -17.39 10.71 -10.19
CA LEU A 113 -17.36 9.31 -9.74
C LEU A 113 -16.61 8.43 -10.73
N THR A 114 -16.78 8.66 -12.03
CA THR A 114 -16.12 7.87 -13.08
C THR A 114 -14.59 8.10 -13.07
N LEU A 115 -14.13 9.33 -12.87
CA LEU A 115 -12.70 9.62 -12.76
C LEU A 115 -12.12 9.05 -11.46
N VAL A 116 -12.76 9.27 -10.31
CA VAL A 116 -12.30 8.73 -9.02
C VAL A 116 -12.27 7.20 -9.04
N THR A 117 -13.29 6.55 -9.63
CA THR A 117 -13.28 5.10 -9.78
C THR A 117 -12.21 4.63 -10.75
N THR A 118 -11.95 5.32 -11.86
CA THR A 118 -10.91 4.93 -12.83
C THR A 118 -9.50 5.05 -12.22
N PHE A 119 -9.18 6.16 -11.55
CA PHE A 119 -7.88 6.35 -10.90
C PHE A 119 -7.70 5.44 -9.67
N ALA A 120 -8.75 5.26 -8.86
CA ALA A 120 -8.70 4.36 -7.72
C ALA A 120 -8.55 2.89 -8.17
N THR A 121 -9.22 2.47 -9.24
CA THR A 121 -9.15 1.08 -9.72
C THR A 121 -7.84 0.75 -10.42
N THR A 122 -7.34 1.63 -11.30
CA THR A 122 -6.07 1.41 -12.03
C THR A 122 -4.87 1.43 -11.09
N GLY A 123 -4.72 2.47 -10.26
CA GLY A 123 -3.62 2.56 -9.30
C GLY A 123 -3.63 1.44 -8.25
N TRP A 124 -4.81 1.02 -7.81
CA TRP A 124 -4.95 -0.13 -6.92
C TRP A 124 -4.55 -1.44 -7.61
N SER A 125 -5.01 -1.70 -8.83
CA SER A 125 -4.67 -2.92 -9.56
C SER A 125 -3.16 -3.08 -9.78
N GLN A 126 -2.45 -1.98 -10.05
CA GLN A 126 -1.00 -1.97 -10.25
C GLN A 126 -0.25 -2.26 -8.95
N ARG A 127 -0.57 -1.55 -7.86
CA ARG A 127 -0.01 -1.82 -6.53
C ARG A 127 -0.27 -3.26 -6.09
N MET A 128 -1.42 -3.81 -6.48
CA MET A 128 -1.81 -5.17 -6.14
C MET A 128 -1.05 -6.22 -6.97
N ALA A 129 -0.79 -5.96 -8.24
CA ALA A 129 0.08 -6.79 -9.06
C ALA A 129 1.52 -6.79 -8.51
N GLU A 130 2.03 -5.62 -8.12
CA GLU A 130 3.35 -5.45 -7.52
C GLU A 130 3.47 -6.19 -6.18
N ALA A 131 2.52 -6.02 -5.27
CA ALA A 131 2.49 -6.75 -4.00
C ALA A 131 2.50 -8.29 -4.20
N ARG A 132 1.76 -8.79 -5.20
CA ARG A 132 1.77 -10.23 -5.55
C ARG A 132 3.13 -10.68 -6.08
N ARG A 133 3.77 -9.87 -6.93
CA ARG A 133 5.12 -10.16 -7.45
C ARG A 133 6.14 -10.24 -6.33
N HIS A 134 6.17 -9.27 -5.41
CA HIS A 134 7.06 -9.31 -4.25
C HIS A 134 6.78 -10.48 -3.33
N SER A 135 5.51 -10.77 -3.04
CA SER A 135 5.12 -11.93 -2.23
C SER A 135 5.54 -13.27 -2.86
N ALA A 136 5.40 -13.41 -4.19
CA ALA A 136 5.85 -14.60 -4.91
C ALA A 136 7.37 -14.72 -4.91
N ALA A 137 8.08 -13.62 -5.17
CA ALA A 137 9.54 -13.57 -5.14
C ALA A 137 10.09 -13.93 -3.75
N LEU A 138 9.48 -13.42 -2.68
CA LEU A 138 9.89 -13.71 -1.30
C LEU A 138 9.69 -15.20 -0.95
N ARG A 139 8.55 -15.79 -1.33
CA ARG A 139 8.30 -17.23 -1.14
C ARG A 139 9.30 -18.08 -1.91
N ALA A 140 9.56 -17.75 -3.17
CA ALA A 140 10.52 -18.47 -4.00
C ALA A 140 11.93 -18.39 -3.43
N ALA A 141 12.41 -17.19 -3.08
CA ALA A 141 13.73 -17.01 -2.49
C ALA A 141 13.86 -17.73 -1.13
N ALA A 142 12.80 -17.75 -0.32
CA ALA A 142 12.80 -18.46 0.96
C ALA A 142 12.81 -19.98 0.77
N ALA A 143 12.09 -20.50 -0.23
CA ALA A 143 12.10 -21.92 -0.58
C ALA A 143 13.47 -22.36 -1.11
N ASP A 144 14.06 -21.58 -2.02
CA ASP A 144 15.43 -21.81 -2.55
C ASP A 144 16.46 -21.86 -1.42
N TYR A 145 16.41 -20.88 -0.51
CA TYR A 145 17.35 -20.82 0.61
C TYR A 145 17.14 -21.98 1.60
N ALA A 146 15.90 -22.31 1.93
CA ALA A 146 15.61 -23.42 2.83
C ALA A 146 16.06 -24.77 2.23
N ALA A 147 15.87 -24.98 0.92
CA ALA A 147 16.37 -26.18 0.24
C ALA A 147 17.90 -26.27 0.29
N GLU A 148 18.60 -25.14 0.12
CA GLU A 148 20.05 -25.09 0.24
C GLU A 148 20.53 -25.37 1.68
N VAL A 149 19.81 -24.86 2.69
CA VAL A 149 20.07 -25.19 4.10
C VAL A 149 19.85 -26.69 4.36
N ASP A 150 18.79 -27.28 3.82
CA ASP A 150 18.51 -28.72 3.99
C ASP A 150 19.63 -29.59 3.37
N LEU A 151 20.14 -29.21 2.19
CA LEU A 151 21.30 -29.87 1.55
C LEU A 151 22.58 -29.71 2.38
N PHE A 152 22.86 -28.49 2.83
CA PHE A 152 23.99 -28.19 3.70
C PHE A 152 23.92 -29.02 4.99
N MET A 153 22.76 -29.07 5.64
CA MET A 153 22.54 -29.81 6.88
C MET A 153 22.68 -31.32 6.70
N ALA A 154 22.26 -31.87 5.56
CA ALA A 154 22.46 -33.28 5.25
C ALA A 154 23.95 -33.65 5.15
N ALA A 155 24.79 -32.76 4.62
CA ALA A 155 26.24 -32.95 4.56
C ALA A 155 26.93 -32.66 5.91
N ALA A 156 26.53 -31.58 6.58
CA ALA A 156 27.10 -31.15 7.87
C ALA A 156 26.89 -32.21 8.96
N THR A 157 25.73 -32.86 8.97
CA THR A 157 25.37 -33.89 9.96
C THR A 157 25.76 -35.32 9.56
N ASN A 158 26.52 -35.46 8.46
CA ASN A 158 27.11 -36.74 8.07
C ASN A 158 28.61 -36.75 8.43
N PRO A 159 29.05 -37.45 9.48
CA PRO A 159 30.45 -37.44 9.91
C PRO A 159 31.41 -38.05 8.89
N ASP A 160 30.91 -38.87 7.95
CA ASP A 160 31.72 -39.53 6.93
C ASP A 160 31.95 -38.65 5.69
N GLN A 161 31.28 -37.49 5.60
CA GLN A 161 31.48 -36.53 4.52
C GLN A 161 32.52 -35.46 4.91
N PRO A 162 33.25 -34.88 3.94
CA PRO A 162 34.05 -33.68 4.19
C PRO A 162 33.18 -32.57 4.80
N GLU A 163 33.82 -31.65 5.52
CA GLU A 163 33.11 -30.48 6.05
C GLU A 163 32.50 -29.68 4.89
N PRO A 164 31.18 -29.41 4.93
CA PRO A 164 30.53 -28.71 3.84
C PRO A 164 31.06 -27.27 3.74
N ALA A 165 31.51 -26.89 2.55
CA ALA A 165 31.86 -25.51 2.26
C ALA A 165 30.60 -24.63 2.18
N GLU A 166 30.76 -23.30 2.35
CA GLU A 166 29.65 -22.34 2.26
C GLU A 166 28.90 -22.44 0.91
N GLY A 167 29.59 -22.79 -0.18
CA GLY A 167 28.97 -23.05 -1.49
C GLY A 167 27.98 -21.95 -1.93
N GLU A 168 26.80 -22.37 -2.37
CA GLU A 168 25.71 -21.48 -2.81
C GLU A 168 24.91 -20.87 -1.64
N LEU A 169 25.11 -21.36 -0.41
CA LEU A 169 24.34 -20.95 0.79
C LEU A 169 24.42 -19.43 1.02
N GLY A 170 25.63 -18.88 0.93
CA GLY A 170 25.87 -17.44 1.10
C GLY A 170 25.17 -16.60 0.01
N ALA A 171 25.18 -17.07 -1.23
CA ALA A 171 24.52 -16.40 -2.36
C ALA A 171 22.99 -16.41 -2.21
N ARG A 172 22.41 -17.56 -1.87
CA ARG A 172 20.96 -17.71 -1.63
C ARG A 172 20.49 -16.88 -0.45
N ARG A 173 21.26 -16.82 0.63
CA ARG A 173 20.98 -15.96 1.79
C ARG A 173 20.96 -14.48 1.43
N ARG A 174 21.97 -14.00 0.70
CA ARG A 174 22.03 -12.59 0.22
C ARG A 174 20.84 -12.26 -0.68
N LYS A 175 20.49 -13.15 -1.61
CA LYS A 175 19.32 -13.00 -2.48
C LYS A 175 18.03 -12.89 -1.69
N LEU A 176 17.81 -13.80 -0.72
CA LEU A 176 16.64 -13.73 0.15
C LEU A 176 16.61 -12.43 0.97
N ARG A 177 17.76 -11.98 1.47
CA ARG A 177 17.86 -10.72 2.21
C ARG A 177 17.50 -9.52 1.34
N GLN A 178 18.02 -9.46 0.12
CA GLN A 178 17.69 -8.42 -0.85
C GLN A 178 16.18 -8.37 -1.12
N VAL A 179 15.57 -9.53 -1.43
CA VAL A 179 14.12 -9.60 -1.69
C VAL A 179 13.32 -9.18 -0.45
N LEU A 180 13.76 -9.56 0.75
CA LEU A 180 13.13 -9.13 2.01
C LEU A 180 13.21 -7.61 2.21
N ASP A 181 14.33 -6.98 1.89
CA ASP A 181 14.53 -5.53 2.03
C ASP A 181 13.76 -4.73 0.96
N GLU A 182 13.60 -5.28 -0.25
CA GLU A 182 12.76 -4.72 -1.32
C GLU A 182 11.25 -4.91 -1.08
N THR A 183 10.87 -5.86 -0.21
CA THR A 183 9.47 -6.16 0.08
C THR A 183 8.85 -5.08 0.96
N PRO A 184 7.76 -4.40 0.53
CA PRO A 184 7.13 -3.34 1.32
C PRO A 184 6.73 -3.79 2.73
N ARG A 185 7.15 -3.03 3.75
CA ARG A 185 6.96 -3.40 5.16
C ARG A 185 5.51 -3.17 5.63
N PRO A 186 4.79 -4.21 6.05
CA PRO A 186 3.51 -4.04 6.74
C PRO A 186 3.70 -3.35 8.10
N LEU A 187 2.99 -2.24 8.33
CA LEU A 187 3.13 -1.33 9.49
C LEU A 187 2.87 -1.94 10.88
N ARG A 188 2.54 -3.23 11.01
CA ARG A 188 2.02 -3.83 12.25
C ARG A 188 2.48 -5.26 12.54
N ILE A 189 3.53 -5.76 11.88
CA ILE A 189 4.04 -7.10 12.18
C ILE A 189 5.56 -7.10 12.33
N ASP A 190 6.04 -7.86 13.30
CA ASP A 190 7.48 -8.02 13.57
C ASP A 190 8.16 -9.07 12.67
N ALA A 191 7.39 -9.73 11.80
CA ALA A 191 7.89 -10.82 10.96
C ALA A 191 9.09 -10.42 10.07
N PRO A 192 9.15 -9.22 9.44
CA PRO A 192 10.34 -8.80 8.70
C PRO A 192 11.59 -8.67 9.58
N ALA A 193 11.44 -8.13 10.80
CA ALA A 193 12.55 -8.01 11.74
C ALA A 193 13.03 -9.39 12.21
N THR A 194 12.10 -10.32 12.47
CA THR A 194 12.41 -11.70 12.83
C THR A 194 13.15 -12.43 11.70
N ALA A 195 12.65 -12.37 10.46
CA ALA A 195 13.36 -12.94 9.30
C ALA A 195 14.74 -12.29 9.13
N GLY A 196 14.84 -10.98 9.32
CA GLY A 196 16.09 -10.24 9.26
C GLY A 196 17.11 -10.70 10.31
N ARG A 197 16.69 -10.95 11.55
CA ARG A 197 17.58 -11.48 12.61
C ARG A 197 18.05 -12.90 12.29
N LEU A 198 17.15 -13.76 11.84
CA LEU A 198 17.47 -15.15 11.49
C LEU A 198 18.54 -15.24 10.38
N LEU A 199 18.42 -14.40 9.34
CA LEU A 199 19.36 -14.36 8.21
C LEU A 199 20.67 -13.60 8.49
N GLY A 200 20.69 -12.80 9.55
CA GLY A 200 21.85 -12.02 9.97
C GLY A 200 22.74 -12.83 10.91
N ASP A 201 22.44 -12.72 12.20
CA ASP A 201 23.24 -13.28 13.31
C ASP A 201 22.56 -14.53 13.94
N GLY A 202 21.48 -15.01 13.33
CA GLY A 202 20.76 -16.20 13.79
C GLY A 202 21.44 -17.52 13.39
N PRO A 203 20.83 -18.66 13.77
CA PRO A 203 21.36 -19.99 13.47
C PRO A 203 21.51 -20.29 11.97
N ILE A 204 20.68 -19.66 11.13
CA ILE A 204 20.73 -19.73 9.65
C ILE A 204 21.36 -18.45 9.06
N GLY A 205 22.23 -17.81 9.83
CA GLY A 205 22.82 -16.51 9.51
C GLY A 205 24.08 -16.60 8.67
N ARG A 206 24.92 -15.57 8.80
CA ARG A 206 26.26 -15.49 8.17
C ARG A 206 27.15 -16.66 8.51
N ASP A 207 27.06 -17.14 9.73
CA ASP A 207 28.03 -18.07 10.30
C ASP A 207 27.54 -19.52 10.26
N LEU A 208 26.44 -19.80 9.55
CA LEU A 208 25.87 -21.16 9.44
C LEU A 208 26.91 -22.16 8.95
N ALA A 209 27.76 -21.80 7.99
CA ALA A 209 28.78 -22.71 7.45
C ALA A 209 29.94 -23.01 8.41
N SER A 210 30.09 -22.23 9.48
CA SER A 210 31.21 -22.37 10.40
C SER A 210 30.90 -23.30 11.58
N GLY A 211 31.94 -23.85 12.20
CA GLY A 211 31.82 -24.56 13.48
C GLY A 211 31.17 -25.93 13.39
N TRP A 212 31.27 -26.62 12.24
CA TRP A 212 30.84 -28.02 12.09
C TRP A 212 31.98 -29.03 12.30
N SER A 213 33.16 -28.57 12.71
CA SER A 213 34.27 -29.41 13.11
C SER A 213 33.96 -30.12 14.45
N GLY A 214 33.73 -31.43 14.42
CA GLY A 214 33.57 -32.24 15.63
C GLY A 214 32.39 -33.22 15.55
N ARG A 215 32.63 -34.47 15.96
CA ARG A 215 31.63 -35.56 15.82
C ARG A 215 30.33 -35.28 16.58
N GLU A 216 30.41 -34.63 17.74
CA GLU A 216 29.24 -34.29 18.57
C GLU A 216 28.35 -33.23 17.90
N VAL A 217 28.95 -32.25 17.22
CA VAL A 217 28.23 -31.18 16.52
C VAL A 217 27.63 -31.70 15.21
N ARG A 218 28.33 -32.63 14.53
CA ARG A 218 27.88 -33.30 13.29
C ARG A 218 26.82 -34.38 13.50
N SER A 219 26.15 -34.41 14.64
CA SER A 219 24.95 -35.25 14.84
C SER A 219 23.68 -34.50 14.43
N ARG A 220 22.72 -35.19 13.81
CA ARG A 220 21.35 -34.66 13.58
C ARG A 220 20.63 -34.29 14.87
N THR A 221 20.98 -34.94 15.98
CA THR A 221 20.39 -34.67 17.30
C THR A 221 21.17 -33.62 18.08
N SER A 222 22.21 -33.00 17.49
CA SER A 222 22.96 -31.96 18.19
C SER A 222 22.07 -30.74 18.46
N PRO A 223 22.33 -30.00 19.56
CA PRO A 223 21.61 -28.76 19.84
C PRO A 223 21.72 -27.75 18.68
N ARG A 224 22.86 -27.73 17.98
CA ARG A 224 23.09 -26.85 16.82
C ARG A 224 22.19 -27.24 15.65
N ALA A 225 22.11 -28.53 15.28
CA ALA A 225 21.24 -28.99 14.21
C ALA A 225 19.76 -28.69 14.50
N THR A 226 19.33 -28.94 15.74
CA THR A 226 17.96 -28.64 16.19
C THR A 226 17.65 -27.14 16.10
N ALA A 227 18.60 -26.27 16.47
CA ALA A 227 18.45 -24.82 16.37
C ALA A 227 18.34 -24.34 14.90
N VAL A 228 19.06 -24.97 13.97
CA VAL A 228 18.96 -24.69 12.54
C VAL A 228 17.57 -25.07 12.01
N ASP A 229 17.08 -26.28 12.32
CA ASP A 229 15.75 -26.74 11.89
C ASP A 229 14.62 -25.84 12.42
N ALA A 230 14.72 -25.43 13.69
CA ALA A 230 13.78 -24.49 14.30
C ALA A 230 13.83 -23.12 13.62
N ALA A 231 15.03 -22.61 13.30
CA ALA A 231 15.22 -21.35 12.60
C ALA A 231 14.67 -21.36 11.17
N VAL A 232 14.84 -22.46 10.41
CA VAL A 232 14.23 -22.63 9.08
C VAL A 232 12.70 -22.62 9.18
N THR A 233 12.14 -23.32 10.16
CA THR A 233 10.69 -23.33 10.42
C THR A 233 10.17 -21.93 10.77
N GLN A 234 10.90 -21.20 11.62
CA GLN A 234 10.57 -19.82 11.98
C GLN A 234 10.69 -18.85 10.80
N LEU A 235 11.67 -19.04 9.92
CA LEU A 235 11.81 -18.25 8.70
C LEU A 235 10.61 -18.48 7.77
N ARG A 236 10.22 -19.74 7.55
CA ARG A 236 9.04 -20.10 6.73
C ARG A 236 7.77 -19.45 7.28
N SER A 237 7.56 -19.51 8.60
CA SER A 237 6.38 -18.89 9.24
C SER A 237 6.40 -17.36 9.13
N ALA A 238 7.56 -16.72 9.29
CA ALA A 238 7.72 -15.28 9.10
C ALA A 238 7.39 -14.85 7.66
N VAL A 239 7.87 -15.58 6.64
CA VAL A 239 7.55 -15.31 5.23
C VAL A 239 6.06 -15.46 4.95
N VAL A 240 5.41 -16.49 5.50
CA VAL A 240 3.94 -16.65 5.40
C VAL A 240 3.21 -15.48 6.03
N ALA A 241 3.64 -15.01 7.21
CA ALA A 241 3.04 -13.87 7.88
C ALA A 241 3.18 -12.56 7.07
N ILE A 242 4.36 -12.29 6.50
CA ILE A 242 4.63 -11.13 5.65
C ILE A 242 3.72 -11.14 4.43
N THR A 243 3.74 -12.25 3.67
CA THR A 243 2.96 -12.34 2.43
C THR A 243 1.45 -12.35 2.68
N THR A 244 0.99 -12.96 3.77
CA THR A 244 -0.43 -12.89 4.16
C THR A 244 -0.87 -11.48 4.54
N ALA A 245 -0.02 -10.73 5.24
CA ALA A 245 -0.32 -9.34 5.58
C ALA A 245 -0.41 -8.45 4.33
N GLN A 246 0.46 -8.65 3.35
CA GLN A 246 0.43 -7.95 2.07
C GLN A 246 -0.80 -8.31 1.22
N GLU A 247 -1.26 -9.57 1.30
CA GLU A 247 -2.43 -10.03 0.55
C GLU A 247 -3.77 -9.77 1.26
N ARG A 248 -3.79 -9.40 2.54
CA ARG A 248 -5.04 -9.18 3.28
C ARG A 248 -5.97 -8.12 2.67
N PRO A 249 -5.47 -6.96 2.19
CA PRO A 249 -6.30 -5.97 1.49
C PRO A 249 -6.96 -6.56 0.24
N LEU A 250 -6.27 -7.45 -0.49
CA LEU A 250 -6.82 -8.13 -1.67
C LEU A 250 -8.04 -8.95 -1.31
N ARG A 251 -7.90 -9.77 -0.26
CA ARG A 251 -8.95 -10.70 0.14
C ARG A 251 -10.17 -9.96 0.66
N ALA A 252 -9.97 -8.85 1.39
CA ALA A 252 -11.05 -7.99 1.84
C ALA A 252 -11.79 -7.33 0.68
N ALA A 253 -11.07 -6.78 -0.30
CA ALA A 253 -11.67 -6.16 -1.48
C ALA A 253 -12.39 -7.17 -2.39
N ALA A 254 -11.78 -8.32 -2.66
CA ALA A 254 -12.38 -9.39 -3.47
C ALA A 254 -13.67 -9.93 -2.83
N ARG A 255 -13.69 -10.10 -1.49
CA ARG A 255 -14.91 -10.50 -0.76
C ARG A 255 -16.03 -9.48 -0.92
N ARG A 256 -15.73 -8.18 -0.82
CA ARG A 256 -16.73 -7.12 -1.03
C ARG A 256 -17.34 -7.21 -2.43
N LEU A 257 -16.52 -7.33 -3.47
CA LEU A 257 -17.00 -7.46 -4.85
C LEU A 257 -17.92 -8.68 -5.05
N LEU A 258 -17.53 -9.84 -4.52
CA LEU A 258 -18.35 -11.05 -4.62
C LEU A 258 -19.70 -10.93 -3.89
N THR A 259 -19.74 -10.24 -2.75
CA THR A 259 -21.00 -10.00 -2.02
C THR A 259 -21.95 -9.07 -2.76
N THR A 260 -21.45 -8.08 -3.51
CA THR A 260 -22.31 -7.13 -4.25
C THR A 260 -23.01 -7.80 -5.44
N THR A 261 -22.33 -8.71 -6.14
CA THR A 261 -22.90 -9.43 -7.30
C THR A 261 -24.00 -10.43 -6.94
N ARG A 262 -24.15 -10.83 -5.67
CA ARG A 262 -25.15 -11.83 -5.26
C ARG A 262 -26.50 -11.23 -4.85
N ALA A 263 -26.60 -9.91 -4.75
CA ALA A 263 -27.82 -9.19 -4.40
C ALA A 263 -28.69 -8.84 -5.62
N THR A 264 -28.69 -9.66 -6.68
CA THR A 264 -29.70 -9.52 -7.73
C THR A 264 -31.05 -9.91 -7.12
N PRO A 265 -32.00 -8.99 -6.99
CA PRO A 265 -33.30 -9.28 -6.39
C PRO A 265 -33.95 -10.41 -7.18
N ARG A 266 -34.21 -11.52 -6.49
CA ARG A 266 -34.95 -12.65 -7.07
C ARG A 266 -36.31 -12.07 -7.51
N PRO A 267 -36.71 -12.20 -8.79
CA PRO A 267 -37.97 -11.65 -9.24
C PRO A 267 -39.08 -12.23 -8.38
N ARG A 268 -39.79 -11.36 -7.67
CA ARG A 268 -40.97 -11.72 -6.88
C ARG A 268 -41.97 -12.27 -7.89
N LYS A 269 -42.28 -13.57 -7.82
CA LYS A 269 -43.37 -14.13 -8.62
C LYS A 269 -44.63 -13.36 -8.25
N ALA A 270 -45.20 -12.65 -9.21
CA ALA A 270 -46.52 -12.06 -9.06
C ALA A 270 -47.51 -13.22 -8.98
N THR A 271 -48.13 -13.40 -7.82
CA THR A 271 -49.27 -14.30 -7.66
C THR A 271 -50.48 -13.56 -8.23
N ILE A 272 -51.12 -14.17 -9.23
CA ILE A 272 -52.41 -13.76 -9.81
C ILE A 272 -53.52 -14.44 -9.00
#